data_AF-J9FV93-F1
#
_entry.id   AF-J9FV93-F1
#
_cell.length_a   1.000
_cell.length_b   1.000
_cell.length_c   1.000
_cell.angle_alpha   90.00
_cell.angle_beta   90.00
_cell.angle_gamma   90.00
#
_symmetry.space_group_name_H-M   'P 1'
#
loop_
_entity.id
_entity.type
_entity.pdbx_description
1 polymer ?
#
loop_
_entity_poly.entity_id
_entity_poly.type
_entity_poly.pdbx_seq_one_letter_code
_entity_poly.pdbx_strand_id
1 'polypeptide(L)'
;MIIGRYDISDVVPVSTAKDKETGEEMLVTQYEGSVIEETGLIKMDFLGLKTLSIIKEAIENIKLATGEELDIDHISLEDPATYQLYCEGKTTGTFQFESAGMQKYLKELQPSKFEDLIAMNALYRPGPMDYIPSFIARKQGKEEIKYDIPVMERYLKDTYGITVYQEQVMLLSRLLANFTRGESDALRKAMGKKLIEKMNHLKSKFMAGGTANGYKEETLNKIWADWEKFASYAFNKSHATCYSWVAYQTAYLKANYPSEYMAAVLSRNLSNISDITKFMDECKAMGIQVLGPDV
;
A
#
# COMPACT_ATOMS: atom_id res chain seq x y z
N MET A 1 -8.83 -12.53 -16.02
CA MET A 1 -8.76 -13.81 -16.77
C MET A 1 -9.61 -14.84 -16.04
N ILE A 2 -10.36 -15.67 -16.79
CA ILE A 2 -11.21 -16.74 -16.24
C ILE A 2 -10.61 -18.08 -16.63
N ILE A 3 -10.51 -19.00 -15.67
CA ILE A 3 -9.92 -20.34 -15.83
C ILE A 3 -10.95 -21.36 -15.37
N GLY A 4 -11.23 -22.34 -16.24
CA GLY A 4 -12.21 -23.40 -15.99
C GLY A 4 -11.61 -24.78 -16.23
N ARG A 5 -12.20 -25.79 -15.58
CA ARG A 5 -11.87 -27.20 -15.86
C ARG A 5 -12.48 -27.69 -17.19
N TYR A 6 -13.61 -27.10 -17.57
CA TYR A 6 -14.34 -27.37 -18.81
C TYR A 6 -14.24 -26.16 -19.74
N ASP A 7 -14.76 -26.28 -20.96
CA ASP A 7 -14.87 -25.13 -21.85
C ASP A 7 -15.70 -24.04 -21.17
N ILE A 8 -15.23 -22.79 -21.25
CA ILE A 8 -15.88 -21.67 -20.58
C ILE A 8 -17.28 -21.46 -21.16
N SER A 9 -17.47 -21.74 -22.45
CA SER A 9 -18.78 -21.64 -23.12
C SER A 9 -19.81 -22.65 -22.61
N ASP A 10 -19.39 -23.75 -21.98
CA ASP A 10 -20.31 -24.74 -21.41
C ASP A 10 -20.91 -24.29 -20.07
N VAL A 11 -20.29 -23.29 -19.44
CA VAL A 11 -20.67 -22.79 -18.10
C VAL A 11 -21.26 -21.39 -18.19
N VAL A 12 -20.68 -20.52 -19.02
CA VAL A 12 -21.11 -19.12 -19.16
C VAL A 12 -21.10 -18.67 -20.62
N PRO A 13 -22.01 -17.77 -21.03
CA PRO A 13 -21.99 -17.21 -22.37
C PRO A 13 -20.70 -16.40 -22.60
N VAL A 14 -20.06 -16.64 -23.75
CA VAL A 14 -18.87 -15.94 -24.22
C VAL A 14 -19.17 -15.10 -25.46
N SER A 15 -18.38 -14.07 -25.71
CA SER A 15 -18.39 -13.28 -26.94
C SER A 15 -16.97 -12.91 -27.34
N THR A 16 -16.79 -12.35 -28.53
CA THR A 16 -15.52 -11.77 -28.95
C THR A 16 -15.49 -10.28 -28.66
N ALA A 17 -14.32 -9.77 -28.27
CA ALA A 17 -14.03 -8.35 -28.16
C ALA A 17 -12.67 -8.06 -28.78
N LYS A 18 -12.52 -6.91 -29.41
CA LYS A 18 -11.22 -6.46 -29.91
C LYS A 18 -10.46 -5.73 -28.82
N ASP A 19 -9.24 -6.16 -28.56
CA ASP A 19 -8.32 -5.45 -27.70
C ASP A 19 -8.00 -4.08 -28.31
N LYS A 20 -8.02 -3.02 -27.49
CA LYS A 20 -7.87 -1.65 -27.99
C LYS A 20 -6.42 -1.29 -28.33
N GLU A 21 -5.44 -1.97 -27.72
CA GLU A 21 -4.03 -1.66 -27.89
C GLU A 21 -3.41 -2.50 -29.01
N THR A 22 -3.74 -3.80 -29.06
CA THR A 22 -3.17 -4.77 -30.00
C THR A 22 -4.05 -4.99 -31.23
N GLY A 23 -5.35 -4.70 -31.13
CA GLY A 23 -6.32 -4.98 -32.19
C GLY A 23 -6.71 -6.46 -32.31
N GLU A 24 -6.18 -7.33 -31.44
CA GLU A 24 -6.44 -8.76 -31.45
C GLU A 24 -7.89 -9.07 -31.02
N GLU A 25 -8.51 -10.06 -31.66
CA GLU A 25 -9.80 -10.58 -31.22
C GLU A 25 -9.59 -11.54 -30.06
N MET A 26 -10.19 -11.21 -28.92
CA MET A 26 -10.12 -11.97 -27.68
C MET A 26 -11.49 -12.50 -27.30
N LEU A 27 -11.53 -13.70 -26.70
CA LEU A 27 -12.73 -14.22 -26.06
C LEU A 27 -12.93 -13.54 -24.71
N VAL A 28 -14.16 -13.08 -24.46
CA VAL A 28 -14.58 -12.45 -23.22
C VAL A 28 -15.85 -13.11 -22.70
N THR A 29 -16.00 -13.17 -21.37
CA THR A 29 -17.25 -13.62 -20.75
C THR A 29 -18.29 -12.52 -20.82
N GLN A 30 -19.55 -12.87 -21.09
CA GLN A 30 -20.64 -11.88 -21.11
C GLN A 30 -21.13 -11.52 -19.70
N TYR A 31 -20.83 -12.34 -18.69
CA TYR A 31 -21.08 -12.02 -17.29
C TYR A 31 -19.97 -11.17 -16.69
N GLU A 32 -20.38 -10.30 -15.77
CA GLU A 32 -19.47 -9.52 -14.94
C GLU A 32 -18.70 -10.41 -13.94
N GLY A 33 -17.52 -9.95 -13.54
CA GLY A 33 -16.62 -10.74 -12.70
C GLY A 33 -17.21 -11.17 -11.35
N SER A 34 -18.12 -10.38 -10.76
CA SER A 34 -18.85 -10.72 -9.53
C SER A 34 -19.73 -11.95 -9.69
N VAL A 35 -20.37 -12.08 -10.84
CA VAL A 35 -21.27 -13.21 -11.14
C VAL A 35 -20.47 -14.45 -11.54
N ILE A 36 -19.34 -14.27 -12.22
CA ILE A 36 -18.48 -15.40 -12.63
C ILE A 36 -18.02 -16.25 -11.44
N GLU A 37 -17.66 -15.62 -10.31
CA GLU A 37 -17.22 -16.37 -9.12
C GLU A 37 -18.31 -17.33 -8.57
N GLU A 38 -19.59 -17.00 -8.74
CA GLU A 38 -20.71 -17.85 -8.30
C GLU A 38 -20.94 -19.06 -9.20
N THR A 39 -20.42 -19.04 -10.43
CA THR A 39 -20.55 -20.15 -11.40
C THR A 39 -19.58 -21.30 -11.13
N GLY A 40 -18.66 -21.15 -10.17
CA GLY A 40 -17.62 -22.13 -9.86
C GLY A 40 -16.38 -22.03 -10.77
N LEU A 41 -16.33 -21.06 -11.69
CA LEU A 41 -15.14 -20.73 -12.46
C LEU A 41 -14.12 -19.95 -11.62
N ILE A 42 -12.83 -20.12 -11.92
CA ILE A 42 -11.75 -19.45 -11.20
C ILE A 42 -11.44 -18.13 -11.90
N LYS A 43 -11.55 -17.02 -11.16
CA LYS A 43 -11.14 -15.70 -11.61
C LYS A 43 -9.73 -15.38 -11.12
N MET A 44 -8.88 -14.92 -12.03
CA MET A 44 -7.55 -14.37 -11.73
C MET A 44 -7.40 -12.98 -12.35
N ASP A 45 -6.91 -12.03 -11.55
CA ASP A 45 -6.64 -10.68 -12.00
C ASP A 45 -5.16 -10.54 -12.37
N PHE A 46 -4.89 -10.31 -13.66
CA PHE A 46 -3.56 -9.97 -14.18
C PHE A 46 -3.54 -8.47 -14.45
N LEU A 47 -2.80 -7.73 -13.64
CA LEU A 47 -2.75 -6.28 -13.70
C LEU A 47 -1.43 -5.83 -14.33
N GLY A 48 -1.52 -5.05 -15.40
CA GLY A 48 -0.37 -4.35 -15.96
C GLY A 48 0.00 -3.17 -15.07
N LEU A 49 1.20 -3.17 -14.48
CA LEU A 49 1.69 -2.07 -13.65
C LEU A 49 2.87 -1.39 -14.34
N LYS A 50 2.65 -0.17 -14.86
CA LYS A 50 3.67 0.64 -15.56
C LYS A 50 4.97 0.77 -14.75
N THR A 51 4.86 0.90 -13.44
CA THR A 51 6.00 1.00 -12.52
C THR A 51 6.96 -0.19 -12.62
N LEU A 52 6.45 -1.42 -12.82
CA LEU A 52 7.32 -2.59 -12.97
C LEU A 52 8.10 -2.52 -14.30
N SER A 53 7.50 -1.97 -15.35
CA SER A 53 8.22 -1.70 -16.60
C SER A 53 9.30 -0.63 -16.42
N ILE A 54 9.04 0.42 -15.63
CA ILE A 54 10.04 1.45 -15.30
C ILE A 54 11.21 0.84 -14.54
N ILE A 55 10.95 0.02 -13.53
CA ILE A 55 11.99 -0.67 -12.75
C ILE A 55 12.84 -1.55 -13.67
N LYS A 56 12.21 -2.36 -14.53
CA LYS A 56 12.92 -3.23 -15.47
C LYS A 56 13.84 -2.42 -16.40
N GLU A 57 13.32 -1.37 -17.02
CA GLU A 57 14.08 -0.54 -17.95
C GLU A 57 15.21 0.23 -17.22
N ALA A 58 14.99 0.66 -15.98
CA ALA A 58 16.05 1.28 -15.17
C ALA A 58 17.21 0.31 -14.88
N ILE A 59 16.92 -0.95 -14.56
CA ILE A 59 17.96 -1.98 -14.35
C ILE A 59 18.73 -2.26 -15.65
N GLU A 60 18.03 -2.31 -16.79
CA GLU A 60 18.66 -2.45 -18.11
C GLU A 60 19.60 -1.26 -18.40
N ASN A 61 19.15 -0.03 -18.12
CA ASN A 61 19.96 1.19 -18.25
C ASN A 61 21.20 1.15 -17.34
N ILE A 62 21.06 0.73 -16.07
CA ILE A 62 22.18 0.59 -15.12
C ILE A 62 23.21 -0.40 -15.64
N LYS A 63 22.77 -1.57 -16.11
CA LYS A 63 23.66 -2.58 -16.68
C LYS A 63 24.41 -2.07 -17.91
N LEU A 64 23.74 -1.31 -18.78
CA LEU A 64 24.37 -0.70 -19.96
C LEU A 64 25.39 0.38 -19.59
N ALA A 65 25.08 1.23 -18.60
CA ALA A 65 25.92 2.36 -18.22
C ALA A 65 27.13 1.94 -17.38
N THR A 66 26.97 0.97 -16.48
CA THR A 66 27.95 0.63 -15.45
C THR A 66 28.54 -0.77 -15.58
N GLY A 67 27.85 -1.68 -16.29
CA GLY A 67 28.15 -3.11 -16.29
C GLY A 67 27.67 -3.87 -15.05
N GLU A 68 27.06 -3.19 -14.07
CA GLU A 68 26.54 -3.79 -12.84
C GLU A 68 25.24 -4.58 -13.09
N GLU A 69 25.13 -5.76 -12.49
CA GLU A 69 23.88 -6.53 -12.44
C GLU A 69 23.17 -6.29 -11.09
N LEU A 70 22.28 -5.32 -11.06
CA LEU A 70 21.49 -4.98 -9.87
C LEU A 70 20.33 -5.96 -9.70
N ASP A 71 20.30 -6.64 -8.54
CA ASP A 71 19.14 -7.41 -8.10
C ASP A 71 18.21 -6.53 -7.26
N ILE A 72 17.15 -6.02 -7.89
CA ILE A 72 16.21 -5.09 -7.26
C ILE A 72 15.38 -5.72 -6.14
N ASP A 73 15.24 -7.04 -6.12
CA ASP A 73 14.43 -7.75 -5.12
C ASP A 73 15.19 -7.96 -3.80
N HIS A 74 16.51 -7.74 -3.80
CA HIS A 74 17.39 -7.93 -2.64
C HIS A 74 18.13 -6.66 -2.20
N ILE A 75 17.66 -5.47 -2.59
CA ILE A 75 18.22 -4.19 -2.13
C ILE A 75 18.04 -4.00 -0.61
N SER A 76 18.98 -3.29 0.01
CA SER A 76 18.94 -3.01 1.45
C SER A 76 17.77 -2.09 1.81
N LEU A 77 17.03 -2.44 2.88
CA LEU A 77 15.98 -1.59 3.47
C LEU A 77 16.53 -0.48 4.39
N GLU A 78 17.86 -0.39 4.52
CA GLU A 78 18.55 0.56 5.39
C GLU A 78 19.34 1.61 4.58
N ASP A 79 19.14 1.68 3.26
CA ASP A 79 19.88 2.61 2.39
C ASP A 79 19.65 4.09 2.77
N PRO A 80 20.68 4.83 3.24
CA PRO A 80 20.52 6.21 3.67
C PRO A 80 20.10 7.16 2.55
N ALA A 81 20.58 6.95 1.32
CA ALA A 81 20.25 7.81 0.18
C ALA A 81 18.74 7.75 -0.15
N THR A 82 18.16 6.56 -0.08
CA THR A 82 16.72 6.33 -0.28
C THR A 82 15.89 7.06 0.79
N TYR A 83 16.25 6.94 2.06
CA TYR A 83 15.51 7.67 3.12
C TYR A 83 15.70 9.18 3.03
N GLN A 84 16.90 9.66 2.67
CA GLN A 84 17.14 11.08 2.45
C GLN A 84 16.21 11.64 1.36
N LEU A 85 16.04 10.92 0.25
CA LEU A 85 15.11 11.30 -0.82
C LEU A 85 13.66 11.46 -0.29
N TYR A 86 13.20 10.53 0.56
CA TYR A 86 11.89 10.64 1.20
C TYR A 86 11.81 11.81 2.19
N CYS A 87 12.82 11.99 3.05
CA CYS A 87 12.90 13.07 4.04
C CYS A 87 12.92 14.46 3.39
N GLU A 88 13.48 14.59 2.20
CA GLU A 88 13.47 15.83 1.41
C GLU A 88 12.18 16.00 0.57
N GLY A 89 11.35 14.96 0.51
CA GLY A 89 10.14 14.91 -0.32
C GLY A 89 10.44 14.94 -1.82
N LYS A 90 11.61 14.46 -2.25
CA LYS A 90 12.05 14.42 -3.66
C LYS A 90 11.52 13.17 -4.39
N THR A 91 10.23 12.90 -4.24
CA THR A 91 9.57 11.66 -4.69
C THR A 91 8.90 11.77 -6.06
N THR A 92 9.11 12.87 -6.80
CA THR A 92 8.64 13.00 -8.19
C THR A 92 9.14 11.82 -9.03
N GLY A 93 8.27 11.18 -9.80
CA GLY A 93 8.63 9.99 -10.58
C GLY A 93 8.82 8.70 -9.75
N THR A 94 8.53 8.69 -8.44
CA THR A 94 8.51 7.46 -7.62
C THR A 94 7.07 6.97 -7.41
N PHE A 95 6.91 5.67 -7.14
CA PHE A 95 5.58 5.08 -6.97
C PHE A 95 4.93 5.44 -5.62
N GLN A 96 3.60 5.64 -5.62
CA GLN A 96 2.74 6.01 -4.48
C GLN A 96 3.00 7.37 -3.79
N PHE A 97 4.25 7.84 -3.73
CA PHE A 97 4.63 8.97 -2.87
C PHE A 97 4.78 10.32 -3.57
N GLU A 98 4.33 10.44 -4.82
CA GLU A 98 4.63 11.58 -5.68
C GLU A 98 3.78 12.85 -5.41
N SER A 99 2.58 12.72 -4.84
CA SER A 99 1.68 13.89 -4.69
C SER A 99 2.27 14.95 -3.75
N ALA A 100 2.02 16.23 -4.04
CA ALA A 100 2.56 17.35 -3.26
C ALA A 100 2.20 17.29 -1.76
N GLY A 101 0.98 16.86 -1.43
CA GLY A 101 0.57 16.67 -0.02
C GLY A 101 1.30 15.52 0.65
N MET A 102 1.57 14.43 -0.07
CA MET A 102 2.37 13.31 0.44
C MET A 102 3.82 13.75 0.66
N GLN A 103 4.42 14.47 -0.28
CA GLN A 103 5.76 15.05 -0.15
C GLN A 103 5.88 15.97 1.07
N LYS A 104 4.84 16.77 1.35
CA LYS A 104 4.78 17.61 2.55
C LYS A 104 4.81 16.75 3.81
N TYR A 105 3.96 15.73 3.90
CA TYR A 105 3.94 14.86 5.09
C TYR A 105 5.21 14.03 5.24
N LEU A 106 5.86 13.59 4.16
CA LEU A 106 7.13 12.89 4.24
C LEU A 106 8.23 13.82 4.82
N LYS A 107 8.28 15.07 4.37
CA LYS A 107 9.17 16.10 4.95
C LYS A 107 8.90 16.33 6.43
N GLU A 108 7.64 16.34 6.84
CA GLU A 108 7.28 16.47 8.25
C GLU A 108 7.57 15.18 9.03
N LEU A 109 7.40 14.00 8.45
CA LEU A 109 7.55 12.70 9.10
C LEU A 109 9.02 12.30 9.32
N GLN A 110 9.91 12.71 8.42
CA GLN A 110 11.31 12.28 8.37
C GLN A 110 11.47 10.74 8.44
N PRO A 111 10.91 9.95 7.48
CA PRO A 111 10.97 8.49 7.48
C PRO A 111 12.36 7.93 7.76
N SER A 112 12.47 6.97 8.68
CA SER A 112 13.76 6.38 9.06
C SER A 112 13.76 4.85 9.08
N LYS A 113 12.62 4.24 8.76
CA LYS A 113 12.44 2.79 8.65
C LYS A 113 11.32 2.47 7.66
N PHE A 114 11.30 1.24 7.16
CA PHE A 114 10.36 0.82 6.13
C PHE A 114 8.90 0.89 6.61
N GLU A 115 8.64 0.59 7.89
CA GLU A 115 7.30 0.66 8.49
C GLU A 115 6.68 2.05 8.42
N ASP A 116 7.49 3.12 8.43
CA ASP A 116 6.98 4.48 8.27
C ASP A 116 6.36 4.68 6.89
N LEU A 117 6.96 4.10 5.84
CA LEU A 117 6.44 4.16 4.47
C LEU A 117 5.17 3.33 4.33
N ILE A 118 5.12 2.15 4.95
CA ILE A 118 3.90 1.32 5.00
C ILE A 118 2.75 2.09 5.66
N ALA A 119 3.02 2.74 6.79
CA ALA A 119 2.01 3.49 7.52
C ALA A 119 1.55 4.72 6.74
N MET A 120 2.46 5.48 6.12
CA MET A 120 2.09 6.64 5.30
C MET A 120 1.25 6.26 4.09
N ASN A 121 1.60 5.17 3.40
CA ASN A 121 0.81 4.64 2.30
C ASN A 121 -0.62 4.28 2.76
N ALA A 122 -0.76 3.74 3.98
CA ALA A 122 -2.06 3.42 4.56
C ALA A 122 -2.84 4.63 5.07
N LEU A 123 -2.17 5.66 5.61
CA LEU A 123 -2.81 6.81 6.24
C LEU A 123 -3.19 7.91 5.24
N TYR A 124 -2.47 8.05 4.14
CA TYR A 124 -2.68 9.12 3.16
C TYR A 124 -3.86 8.85 2.22
N ARG A 125 -5.07 8.85 2.79
CA ARG A 125 -6.34 8.81 2.07
C ARG A 125 -7.44 9.56 2.85
N PRO A 126 -8.57 9.93 2.21
CA PRO A 126 -9.68 10.58 2.90
C PRO A 126 -10.18 9.76 4.11
N GLY A 127 -10.26 10.39 5.29
CA GLY A 127 -10.58 9.75 6.57
C GLY A 127 -9.37 9.61 7.49
N PRO A 128 -8.45 8.66 7.27
CA PRO A 128 -7.29 8.45 8.13
C PRO A 128 -6.22 9.55 8.03
N MET A 129 -6.29 10.44 7.03
CA MET A 129 -5.37 11.58 6.93
C MET A 129 -5.36 12.47 8.19
N ASP A 130 -6.48 12.54 8.90
CA ASP A 130 -6.60 13.31 10.15
C ASP A 130 -5.69 12.78 11.27
N TYR A 131 -5.23 11.52 11.16
CA TYR A 131 -4.30 10.91 12.10
C TYR A 131 -2.82 11.16 11.75
N ILE A 132 -2.51 11.62 10.53
CA ILE A 132 -1.12 11.86 10.11
C ILE A 132 -0.40 12.86 11.03
N PRO A 133 -1.01 14.02 11.42
CA PRO A 133 -0.37 14.94 12.34
C PRO A 133 0.04 14.30 13.68
N SER A 134 -0.85 13.51 14.30
CA SER A 134 -0.53 12.78 15.53
C SER A 134 0.49 11.67 15.30
N PHE A 135 0.43 10.96 14.18
CA PHE A 135 1.43 9.96 13.81
C PHE A 135 2.84 10.58 13.75
N ILE A 136 2.97 11.73 13.08
CA ILE A 136 4.21 12.49 12.98
C ILE A 136 4.65 13.02 14.35
N ALA A 137 3.74 13.63 15.11
CA ALA A 137 4.05 14.19 16.42
C ALA A 137 4.57 13.11 17.40
N ARG A 138 3.95 11.93 17.40
CA ARG A 138 4.38 10.80 18.23
C ARG A 138 5.73 10.26 17.80
N LYS A 139 5.95 10.08 16.49
CA LYS A 139 7.26 9.66 15.98
C LYS A 139 8.37 10.62 16.39
N GLN A 140 8.11 11.93 16.34
CA GLN A 140 9.08 12.97 16.69
C GLN A 140 9.22 13.22 18.21
N GLY A 141 8.52 12.46 19.04
CA GLY A 141 8.52 12.66 20.49
C GLY A 141 7.87 13.97 20.95
N LYS A 142 7.07 14.61 20.09
CA LYS A 142 6.29 15.82 20.40
C LYS A 142 4.93 15.49 21.04
N GLU A 143 4.46 14.27 20.85
CA GLU A 143 3.26 13.72 21.50
C GLU A 143 3.64 12.40 22.18
N GLU A 144 3.15 12.17 23.40
CA GLU A 144 3.38 10.93 24.15
C GLU A 144 2.63 9.76 23.50
N ILE A 145 3.32 8.64 23.30
CA ILE A 145 2.68 7.40 22.83
C ILE A 145 1.97 6.74 24.02
N LYS A 146 0.64 6.90 24.07
CA LYS A 146 -0.20 6.23 25.07
C LYS A 146 -0.91 5.03 24.48
N TYR A 147 -0.86 3.92 25.21
CA TYR A 147 -1.62 2.72 24.93
C TYR A 147 -2.76 2.61 25.94
N ASP A 148 -3.98 2.31 25.49
CA ASP A 148 -5.13 2.11 26.39
C ASP A 148 -4.90 0.98 27.38
N ILE A 149 -4.23 -0.07 26.91
CA ILE A 149 -3.74 -1.19 27.71
C ILE A 149 -2.27 -1.40 27.32
N PRO A 150 -1.31 -1.48 28.26
CA PRO A 150 0.11 -1.60 27.95
C PRO A 150 0.46 -2.71 26.95
N VAL A 151 -0.24 -3.85 27.03
CA VAL A 151 0.00 -5.00 26.14
C VAL A 151 -0.27 -4.69 24.64
N MET A 152 -1.02 -3.64 24.33
CA MET A 152 -1.31 -3.23 22.95
C MET A 152 -0.06 -2.73 22.22
N GLU A 153 0.97 -2.28 22.94
CA GLU A 153 2.27 -1.89 22.39
C GLU A 153 2.82 -2.96 21.44
N ARG A 154 2.63 -4.24 21.77
CA ARG A 154 3.09 -5.38 20.97
C ARG A 154 2.72 -5.29 19.48
N TYR A 155 1.55 -4.74 19.16
CA TYR A 155 1.05 -4.65 17.78
C TYR A 155 0.92 -3.22 17.26
N LEU A 156 1.02 -2.21 18.14
CA LEU A 156 0.87 -0.80 17.79
C LEU A 156 2.18 0.00 17.87
N LYS A 157 3.29 -0.59 18.33
CA LYS A 157 4.60 0.08 18.39
C LYS A 157 5.06 0.64 17.04
N ASP A 158 4.87 -0.12 15.97
CA ASP A 158 5.34 0.25 14.63
C ASP A 158 4.46 1.33 13.98
N THR A 159 3.32 1.64 14.60
CA THR A 159 2.40 2.69 14.20
C THR A 159 2.17 3.73 15.29
N TYR A 160 3.12 3.84 16.24
CA TYR A 160 3.12 4.84 17.31
C TYR A 160 1.80 4.90 18.10
N GLY A 161 1.22 3.73 18.40
CA GLY A 161 -0.03 3.63 19.17
C GLY A 161 -1.31 3.88 18.36
N ILE A 162 -1.21 4.18 17.07
CA ILE A 162 -2.37 4.41 16.20
C ILE A 162 -2.77 3.09 15.53
N THR A 163 -4.06 2.77 15.51
CA THR A 163 -4.55 1.60 14.76
C THR A 163 -4.69 1.97 13.29
N VAL A 164 -3.89 1.35 12.43
CA VAL A 164 -3.79 1.64 10.99
C VAL A 164 -4.24 0.46 10.13
N TYR A 165 -4.02 -0.78 10.63
CA TYR A 165 -4.23 -1.99 9.84
C TYR A 165 -5.33 -2.90 10.38
N GLN A 166 -6.03 -3.58 9.47
CA GLN A 166 -6.99 -4.63 9.78
C GLN A 166 -6.35 -5.73 10.64
N GLU A 167 -5.11 -6.11 10.30
CA GLU A 167 -4.35 -7.14 11.00
C GLU A 167 -4.05 -6.75 12.45
N GLN A 168 -3.90 -5.46 12.77
CA GLN A 168 -3.72 -5.00 14.16
C GLN A 168 -4.97 -5.27 14.99
N VAL A 169 -6.15 -4.93 14.47
CA VAL A 169 -7.43 -5.21 15.15
C VAL A 169 -7.64 -6.71 15.34
N MET A 170 -7.28 -7.52 14.33
CA MET A 170 -7.34 -8.98 14.44
C MET A 170 -6.39 -9.52 15.52
N LEU A 171 -5.17 -9.00 15.61
CA LEU A 171 -4.18 -9.44 16.59
C LEU A 171 -4.55 -8.97 18.02
N LEU A 172 -5.05 -7.74 18.14
CA LEU A 172 -5.47 -7.16 19.41
C LEU A 172 -6.73 -7.83 19.96
N SER A 173 -7.73 -8.14 19.14
CA SER A 173 -8.93 -8.87 19.60
C SER A 173 -8.59 -10.25 20.19
N ARG A 174 -7.60 -10.94 19.60
CA ARG A 174 -7.07 -12.19 20.14
C ARG A 174 -6.33 -11.99 21.47
N LEU A 175 -5.51 -10.96 21.53
CA LEU A 175 -4.69 -10.65 22.72
C LEU A 175 -5.53 -10.13 23.90
N LEU A 176 -6.49 -9.26 23.64
CA LEU A 176 -7.28 -8.57 24.66
C LEU A 176 -8.48 -9.40 25.12
N ALA A 177 -9.12 -10.15 24.21
CA ALA A 177 -10.39 -10.83 24.50
C ALA A 177 -10.40 -12.32 24.11
N ASN A 178 -9.23 -12.94 23.89
CA ASN A 178 -9.09 -14.37 23.57
C ASN A 178 -9.91 -14.83 22.35
N PHE A 179 -10.10 -13.96 21.35
CA PHE A 179 -10.73 -14.36 20.10
C PHE A 179 -9.96 -15.52 19.44
N THR A 180 -10.68 -16.41 18.76
CA THR A 180 -10.06 -17.39 17.87
C THR A 180 -9.59 -16.73 16.57
N ARG A 181 -8.79 -17.45 15.75
CA ARG A 181 -8.43 -16.97 14.42
C ARG A 181 -9.67 -16.71 13.55
N GLY A 182 -10.66 -17.60 13.60
CA GLY A 182 -11.92 -17.46 12.87
C GLY A 182 -12.74 -16.25 13.33
N GLU A 183 -12.78 -15.98 14.63
CA GLU A 183 -13.49 -14.82 15.17
C GLU A 183 -12.82 -13.50 14.81
N SER A 184 -11.48 -13.46 14.82
CA SER A 184 -10.75 -12.27 14.39
C SER A 184 -10.97 -11.96 12.90
N ASP A 185 -11.06 -12.98 12.03
CA ASP A 185 -11.42 -12.77 10.62
C ASP A 185 -12.90 -12.36 10.45
N ALA A 186 -13.79 -12.93 11.26
CA ALA A 186 -15.19 -12.51 11.30
C ALA A 186 -15.32 -11.02 11.70
N LEU A 187 -14.51 -10.55 12.66
CA LEU A 187 -14.40 -9.14 13.03
C LEU A 187 -13.93 -8.27 11.87
N ARG A 188 -12.83 -8.65 11.21
CA ARG A 188 -12.32 -7.96 10.02
C ARG A 188 -13.39 -7.83 8.93
N LYS A 189 -14.10 -8.93 8.62
CA LYS A 189 -15.18 -8.95 7.62
C LYS A 189 -16.37 -8.08 8.04
N ALA A 190 -16.76 -8.14 9.31
CA ALA A 190 -17.87 -7.35 9.84
C ALA A 190 -17.57 -5.84 9.80
N MET A 191 -16.33 -5.44 10.12
CA MET A 191 -15.86 -4.06 10.01
C MET A 191 -15.84 -3.58 8.57
N GLY A 192 -15.24 -4.34 7.65
CA GLY A 192 -15.14 -3.95 6.24
C GLY A 192 -16.50 -3.82 5.55
N LYS A 193 -17.48 -4.66 5.91
CA LYS A 193 -18.85 -4.63 5.35
C LYS A 193 -19.86 -3.85 6.20
N LYS A 194 -19.44 -3.23 7.30
CA LYS A 194 -20.30 -2.51 8.26
C LYS A 194 -21.53 -3.31 8.72
N LEU A 195 -21.34 -4.60 9.05
CA LEU A 195 -22.43 -5.52 9.42
C LEU A 195 -22.82 -5.32 10.90
N ILE A 196 -23.79 -4.44 11.16
CA ILE A 196 -24.18 -4.00 12.52
C ILE A 196 -24.49 -5.16 13.47
N GLU A 197 -25.33 -6.12 13.05
CA GLU A 197 -25.69 -7.26 13.91
C GLU A 197 -24.48 -8.12 14.31
N LYS A 198 -23.59 -8.38 13.34
CA LYS A 198 -22.36 -9.15 13.60
C LYS A 198 -21.41 -8.37 14.50
N MET A 199 -21.30 -7.05 14.31
CA MET A 199 -20.50 -6.17 15.17
C MET A 199 -21.03 -6.19 16.62
N ASN A 200 -22.33 -6.11 16.84
CA ASN A 200 -22.92 -6.17 18.18
C ASN A 200 -22.64 -7.50 18.88
N HIS A 201 -22.78 -8.63 18.18
CA HIS A 201 -22.46 -9.94 18.73
C HIS A 201 -20.97 -10.05 19.11
N LEU A 202 -20.08 -9.57 18.24
CA LEU A 202 -18.64 -9.57 18.50
C LEU A 202 -18.26 -8.59 19.62
N LYS A 203 -18.96 -7.47 19.77
CA LYS A 203 -18.77 -6.52 20.87
C LYS A 203 -19.02 -7.21 22.21
N SER A 204 -20.17 -7.85 22.36
CA SER A 204 -20.51 -8.58 23.60
C SER A 204 -19.45 -9.61 23.96
N LYS A 205 -18.93 -10.33 22.96
CA LYS A 205 -17.84 -11.29 23.16
C LYS A 205 -16.51 -10.62 23.53
N PHE A 206 -16.17 -9.51 22.89
CA PHE A 206 -14.97 -8.72 23.19
C PHE A 206 -14.99 -8.20 24.63
N MET A 207 -16.12 -7.66 25.06
CA MET A 207 -16.31 -7.18 26.44
C MET A 207 -16.16 -8.32 27.45
N ALA A 208 -16.85 -9.45 27.23
CA ALA A 208 -16.77 -10.60 28.12
C ALA A 208 -15.34 -11.16 28.23
N GLY A 209 -14.65 -11.32 27.08
CA GLY A 209 -13.27 -11.82 27.04
C GLY A 209 -12.27 -10.85 27.68
N GLY A 210 -12.43 -9.55 27.43
CA GLY A 210 -11.58 -8.52 28.01
C GLY A 210 -11.73 -8.40 29.52
N THR A 211 -12.96 -8.42 30.03
CA THR A 211 -13.22 -8.40 31.48
C THR A 211 -12.71 -9.66 32.16
N ALA A 212 -12.86 -10.84 31.53
CA ALA A 212 -12.29 -12.08 32.03
C ALA A 212 -10.74 -12.04 32.11
N ASN A 213 -10.11 -11.25 31.24
CA ASN A 213 -8.67 -10.98 31.26
C ASN A 213 -8.25 -9.87 32.25
N GLY A 214 -9.19 -9.32 33.04
CA GLY A 214 -8.92 -8.33 34.08
C GLY A 214 -8.88 -6.88 33.61
N TYR A 215 -9.29 -6.59 32.37
CA TYR A 215 -9.34 -5.22 31.86
C TYR A 215 -10.62 -4.49 32.29
N LYS A 216 -10.50 -3.17 32.52
CA LYS A 216 -11.63 -2.33 32.90
C LYS A 216 -12.61 -2.19 31.73
N GLU A 217 -13.90 -2.30 32.03
CA GLU A 217 -14.98 -2.21 31.05
C GLU A 217 -14.96 -0.86 30.29
N GLU A 218 -14.67 0.24 30.98
CA GLU A 218 -14.53 1.57 30.38
C GLU A 218 -13.44 1.60 29.30
N THR A 219 -12.27 1.02 29.58
CA THR A 219 -11.15 0.94 28.64
C THR A 219 -11.51 0.08 27.42
N LEU A 220 -12.18 -1.06 27.63
CA LEU A 220 -12.62 -1.93 26.55
C LEU A 220 -13.66 -1.26 25.66
N ASN A 221 -14.61 -0.52 26.25
CA ASN A 221 -15.60 0.25 25.49
C ASN A 221 -14.94 1.33 24.63
N LYS A 222 -13.93 2.04 25.17
CA LYS A 222 -13.14 3.00 24.40
C LYS A 222 -12.45 2.34 23.21
N ILE A 223 -11.71 1.24 23.45
CA ILE A 223 -10.99 0.51 22.38
C ILE A 223 -11.96 0.06 21.29
N TRP A 224 -13.12 -0.49 21.67
CA TRP A 224 -14.12 -0.92 20.71
C TRP A 224 -14.68 0.24 19.88
N ALA A 225 -14.99 1.37 20.52
CA ALA A 225 -15.48 2.56 19.82
C ALA A 225 -14.43 3.11 18.83
N ASP A 226 -13.15 3.07 19.18
CA ASP A 226 -12.07 3.47 18.29
C ASP A 226 -11.93 2.50 17.11
N TRP A 227 -12.14 1.20 17.32
CA TRP A 227 -12.19 0.21 16.23
C TRP A 227 -13.41 0.38 15.32
N GLU A 228 -14.57 0.78 15.85
CA GLU A 228 -15.76 1.09 15.05
C GLU A 228 -15.53 2.31 14.14
N LYS A 229 -14.86 3.36 14.65
CA LYS A 229 -14.44 4.49 13.82
C LYS A 229 -13.44 4.04 12.75
N PHE A 230 -12.44 3.24 13.15
CA PHE A 230 -11.42 2.67 12.28
C PHE A 230 -11.98 1.83 11.14
N ALA A 231 -13.06 1.09 11.37
CA ALA A 231 -13.68 0.23 10.35
C ALA A 231 -14.01 0.96 9.05
N SER A 232 -14.33 2.26 9.13
CA SER A 232 -14.62 3.09 7.95
C SER A 232 -13.41 3.36 7.06
N TYR A 233 -12.21 3.22 7.60
CA TYR A 233 -10.94 3.48 6.92
C TYR A 233 -9.91 2.37 7.14
N ALA A 234 -10.33 1.13 7.34
CA ALA A 234 -9.39 0.05 7.64
C ALA A 234 -8.52 -0.33 6.43
N PHE A 235 -7.20 -0.42 6.58
CA PHE A 235 -6.30 -0.90 5.50
C PHE A 235 -5.80 -2.32 5.70
N ASN A 236 -5.54 -3.02 4.61
CA ASN A 236 -4.83 -4.29 4.64
C ASN A 236 -3.32 -4.05 4.67
N LYS A 237 -2.63 -4.50 5.73
CA LYS A 237 -1.18 -4.31 5.89
C LYS A 237 -0.39 -5.00 4.80
N SER A 238 -0.84 -6.18 4.37
CA SER A 238 -0.13 -6.98 3.36
C SER A 238 -0.06 -6.23 2.02
N HIS A 239 -1.18 -5.68 1.57
CA HIS A 239 -1.24 -4.84 0.38
C HIS A 239 -0.38 -3.58 0.50
N ALA A 240 -0.47 -2.88 1.64
CA ALA A 240 0.34 -1.71 1.94
C ALA A 240 1.84 -2.01 1.84
N THR A 241 2.25 -3.14 2.42
CA THR A 241 3.65 -3.58 2.47
C THR A 241 4.18 -3.84 1.07
N CYS A 242 3.46 -4.61 0.24
CA CYS A 242 3.89 -4.90 -1.13
C CYS A 242 3.99 -3.62 -1.98
N TYR A 243 3.05 -2.70 -1.85
CA TYR A 243 3.09 -1.44 -2.61
C TYR A 243 4.19 -0.50 -2.12
N SER A 244 4.42 -0.45 -0.81
CA SER A 244 5.53 0.31 -0.23
C SER A 244 6.89 -0.29 -0.62
N TRP A 245 6.98 -1.60 -0.87
CA TRP A 245 8.20 -2.23 -1.38
C TRP A 245 8.53 -1.76 -2.80
N VAL A 246 7.55 -1.80 -3.70
CA VAL A 246 7.73 -1.26 -5.07
C VAL A 246 8.06 0.24 -5.03
N ALA A 247 7.43 0.99 -4.13
CA ALA A 247 7.76 2.39 -3.92
C ALA A 247 9.20 2.60 -3.45
N TYR A 248 9.66 1.79 -2.48
CA TYR A 248 11.03 1.82 -1.99
C TYR A 248 12.03 1.49 -3.10
N GLN A 249 11.76 0.45 -3.92
CA GLN A 249 12.58 0.11 -5.09
C GLN A 249 12.70 1.30 -6.05
N THR A 250 11.60 1.99 -6.36
CA THR A 250 11.66 3.18 -7.23
C THR A 250 12.45 4.33 -6.62
N ALA A 251 12.33 4.55 -5.31
CA ALA A 251 13.09 5.58 -4.61
C ALA A 251 14.58 5.24 -4.52
N TYR A 252 14.92 3.97 -4.30
CA TYR A 252 16.28 3.47 -4.29
C TYR A 252 16.98 3.67 -5.62
N LEU A 253 16.31 3.28 -6.73
CA LEU A 253 16.83 3.51 -8.07
C LEU A 253 17.02 5.01 -8.33
N LYS A 254 16.05 5.84 -7.95
CA LYS A 254 16.16 7.30 -8.12
C LYS A 254 17.29 7.92 -7.29
N ALA A 255 17.52 7.43 -6.08
CA ALA A 255 18.52 7.96 -5.16
C ALA A 255 19.95 7.57 -5.57
N ASN A 256 20.13 6.33 -6.03
CA ASN A 256 21.46 5.74 -6.26
C ASN A 256 21.86 5.71 -7.76
N TYR A 257 20.90 5.65 -8.67
CA TYR A 257 21.09 5.63 -10.13
C TYR A 257 20.17 6.66 -10.82
N PRO A 258 20.31 7.95 -10.48
CA PRO A 258 19.33 8.97 -10.83
C PRO A 258 19.15 9.13 -12.34
N SER A 259 20.23 9.09 -13.13
CA SER A 259 20.18 9.29 -14.59
C SER A 259 19.51 8.11 -15.29
N GLU A 260 19.88 6.89 -14.91
CA GLU A 260 19.38 5.64 -15.49
C GLU A 260 17.90 5.44 -15.15
N TYR A 261 17.52 5.75 -13.91
CA TYR A 261 16.14 5.72 -13.46
C TYR A 261 15.28 6.77 -14.15
N MET A 262 15.73 8.02 -14.20
CA MET A 262 14.96 9.09 -14.83
C MET A 262 14.83 8.89 -16.35
N ALA A 263 15.82 8.30 -17.01
CA ALA A 263 15.70 7.87 -18.41
C ALA A 263 14.56 6.86 -18.59
N ALA A 264 14.47 5.83 -17.74
CA ALA A 264 13.39 4.85 -17.78
C ALA A 264 12.01 5.48 -17.49
N VAL A 265 11.94 6.43 -16.53
CA VAL A 265 10.71 7.18 -16.25
C VAL A 265 10.26 7.97 -17.48
N LEU A 266 11.17 8.63 -18.18
CA LEU A 266 10.86 9.37 -19.42
C LEU A 266 10.39 8.41 -20.53
N SER A 267 11.13 7.33 -20.79
CA SER A 267 10.78 6.32 -21.82
C SER A 267 9.38 5.73 -21.62
N ARG A 268 9.03 5.36 -20.39
CA ARG A 268 7.73 4.74 -20.09
C ARG A 268 6.56 5.72 -20.04
N ASN A 269 6.82 7.01 -20.25
CA ASN A 269 5.81 8.06 -20.34
C ASN A 269 5.90 8.89 -21.63
N LEU A 270 6.58 8.39 -22.67
CA LEU A 270 6.77 9.07 -23.97
C LEU A 270 5.47 9.54 -24.65
N SER A 271 4.36 8.85 -24.42
CA SER A 271 3.07 9.21 -25.01
C SER A 271 2.32 10.31 -24.24
N ASN A 272 2.80 10.71 -23.05
CA ASN A 272 2.16 11.72 -22.22
C ASN A 272 3.05 12.97 -22.05
N ILE A 273 2.78 14.00 -22.86
CA ILE A 273 3.55 15.25 -22.89
C ILE A 273 3.57 15.95 -21.52
N SER A 274 2.47 15.90 -20.75
CA SER A 274 2.43 16.56 -19.44
C SER A 274 3.34 15.87 -18.42
N ASP A 275 3.35 14.55 -18.41
CA ASP A 275 4.25 13.76 -17.55
C ASP A 275 5.71 13.96 -17.97
N ILE A 276 6.01 13.97 -19.27
CA ILE A 276 7.37 14.25 -19.77
C ILE A 276 7.86 15.60 -19.28
N THR A 277 7.05 16.65 -19.43
CA THR A 277 7.44 18.01 -19.01
C THR A 277 7.76 18.03 -17.52
N LYS A 278 6.90 17.43 -16.70
CA LYS A 278 7.10 17.29 -15.26
C LYS A 278 8.40 16.56 -14.91
N PHE A 279 8.70 15.45 -15.60
CA PHE A 279 9.92 14.68 -15.34
C PHE A 279 11.19 15.34 -15.87
N MET A 280 11.10 16.12 -16.96
CA MET A 280 12.21 16.94 -17.44
C MET A 280 12.55 18.06 -16.45
N ASP A 281 11.53 18.71 -15.86
CA ASP A 281 11.71 19.70 -14.81
C ASP A 281 12.35 19.07 -13.55
N GLU A 282 11.96 17.84 -13.20
CA GLU A 282 12.59 17.07 -12.13
C GLU A 282 14.06 16.77 -12.44
N CYS A 283 14.39 16.29 -13.65
CA CYS A 283 15.78 16.08 -14.07
C CYS A 283 16.62 17.36 -13.91
N LYS A 284 16.07 18.50 -14.35
CA LYS A 284 16.73 19.80 -14.20
C LYS A 284 16.94 20.17 -12.73
N ALA A 285 15.94 19.95 -11.87
CA ALA A 285 16.04 20.20 -10.43
C ALA A 285 17.07 19.28 -9.74
N MET A 286 17.26 18.07 -10.26
CA MET A 286 18.29 17.11 -9.83
C MET A 286 19.68 17.41 -10.40
N GLY A 287 19.81 18.35 -11.35
CA GLY A 287 21.07 18.67 -12.04
C GLY A 287 21.43 17.69 -13.18
N ILE A 288 20.47 16.88 -13.63
CA ILE A 288 20.64 15.93 -14.73
C ILE A 288 20.41 16.67 -16.05
N GLN A 289 21.39 16.62 -16.95
CA GLN A 289 21.25 17.19 -18.29
C GLN A 289 20.48 16.23 -19.20
N VAL A 290 19.33 16.68 -19.71
CA VAL A 290 18.56 15.96 -20.74
C VAL A 290 18.90 16.58 -22.10
N LEU A 291 19.69 15.86 -22.90
CA LEU A 291 20.14 16.31 -24.21
C LEU A 291 19.05 16.08 -25.28
N GLY A 292 19.13 16.84 -26.36
CA GLY A 292 18.32 16.56 -27.55
C GLY A 292 18.77 15.29 -28.27
N PRO A 293 17.91 14.70 -29.12
CA PRO A 293 18.30 13.57 -29.95
C PRO A 293 19.40 13.96 -30.95
N ASP A 294 20.30 13.02 -31.25
CA ASP A 294 21.45 13.14 -32.16
C ASP A 294 21.54 11.89 -33.06
N VAL A 295 22.02 12.03 -34.31
CA VAL A 295 21.96 10.99 -35.38
C VAL A 295 23.31 10.36 -35.66
#